data_AF-A0A535C0B6-F1
#
_entry.id   AF-A0A535C0B6-F1
#
_cell.length_a   1.000
_cell.length_b   1.000
_cell.length_c   1.000
_cell.angle_alpha   90.00
_cell.angle_beta   90.00
_cell.angle_gamma   90.00
#
_symmetry.space_group_name_H-M   'P 1'
#
loop_
_entity.id
_entity.type
_entity.pdbx_description
1 polymer ?
#
loop_
_entity_poly.entity_id
_entity_poly.type
_entity_poly.pdbx_seq_one_letter_code
_entity_poly.pdbx_strand_id
1 'polypeptide(L)'
;MDLGLFGVLLGMVALGFRHGFDWDHIAAITDITSTTTAGHTEVDVPAGAPVTPHGHEPAEMRGHVHRHQVEPSAMHSFGESRFAHEQRHAIGLASLYALGHASVVVALGVLALLVGAILPKWIDPILEKVVGATLVLLGAWVLYSVVQYARGRGEFRMRSRWMLVFDVARDAWDRVQARIHGHEHTPSAHSTQYGPRTAFGVGMIHGVGAETGSQALLLAGVAGVTGVTGVVILLAFVVGLLISNTLVAVVSASGFIGAQRLRTVYVIVGAVAGLASLLIGVIFISGFGTALPDLQELIFGPS
;
A
#
# COMPACT_ATOMS: atom_id res chain seq x y z
N MET A 1 -28.98 -20.95 -2.09
CA MET A 1 -27.81 -20.55 -2.90
C MET A 1 -27.38 -21.78 -3.67
N ASP A 2 -27.21 -21.64 -4.98
CA ASP A 2 -26.67 -22.70 -5.83
C ASP A 2 -25.22 -23.00 -5.40
N LEU A 3 -24.82 -24.27 -5.31
CA LEU A 3 -23.48 -24.67 -4.86
C LEU A 3 -22.38 -24.03 -5.72
N GLY A 4 -22.67 -23.81 -7.01
CA GLY A 4 -21.79 -23.10 -7.94
C GLY A 4 -21.57 -21.63 -7.56
N LEU A 5 -22.64 -20.89 -7.23
CA LEU A 5 -22.50 -19.47 -6.85
C LEU A 5 -21.72 -19.32 -5.55
N PHE A 6 -21.94 -20.19 -4.56
CA PHE A 6 -21.16 -20.18 -3.32
C PHE A 6 -19.66 -20.39 -3.60
N GLY A 7 -19.31 -21.36 -4.45
CA GLY A 7 -17.93 -21.61 -4.85
C GLY A 7 -17.29 -20.41 -5.55
N VAL A 8 -18.02 -19.75 -6.45
CA VAL A 8 -17.56 -18.53 -7.13
C VAL A 8 -17.32 -17.38 -6.14
N LEU A 9 -18.23 -17.15 -5.21
CA LEU A 9 -18.09 -16.09 -4.20
C LEU A 9 -16.88 -16.34 -3.30
N LEU A 10 -16.68 -17.59 -2.85
CA LEU A 10 -15.51 -17.96 -2.06
C LEU A 10 -14.21 -17.80 -2.85
N GLY A 11 -14.21 -18.23 -4.12
CA GLY A 11 -13.09 -18.04 -5.03
C GLY A 11 -12.73 -16.57 -5.22
N MET A 12 -13.73 -15.68 -5.35
CA MET A 12 -13.48 -14.25 -5.47
C MET A 12 -13.00 -13.61 -4.19
N VAL A 13 -13.51 -14.01 -3.01
CA VAL A 13 -12.92 -13.58 -1.72
C VAL A 13 -11.45 -13.99 -1.66
N ALA A 14 -11.12 -15.23 -2.05
CA ALA A 14 -9.74 -15.70 -2.06
C ALA A 14 -8.86 -14.93 -3.07
N LEU A 15 -9.40 -14.60 -4.25
CA LEU A 15 -8.70 -13.82 -5.27
C LEU A 15 -8.44 -12.39 -4.78
N GLY A 16 -9.44 -11.75 -4.17
CA GLY A 16 -9.29 -10.43 -3.53
C GLY A 16 -8.32 -10.43 -2.36
N PHE A 17 -8.33 -11.49 -1.55
CA PHE A 17 -7.38 -11.68 -0.46
C PHE A 17 -5.95 -11.79 -0.99
N ARG A 18 -5.72 -12.65 -2.00
CA ARG A 18 -4.42 -12.78 -2.66
C ARG A 18 -3.95 -11.44 -3.20
N HIS A 19 -4.84 -10.72 -3.88
CA HIS A 19 -4.57 -9.42 -4.45
C HIS A 19 -4.13 -8.40 -3.39
N GLY A 20 -4.80 -8.31 -2.24
CA GLY A 20 -4.37 -7.41 -1.15
C GLY A 20 -3.04 -7.80 -0.48
N PHE A 21 -2.50 -8.99 -0.76
CA PHE A 21 -1.14 -9.40 -0.39
C PHE A 21 -0.08 -9.08 -1.46
N ASP A 22 -0.47 -8.45 -2.57
CA ASP A 22 0.48 -8.02 -3.57
C ASP A 22 1.51 -7.05 -2.97
N TRP A 23 2.72 -7.12 -3.52
CA TRP A 23 3.89 -6.40 -3.02
C TRP A 23 3.66 -4.89 -2.88
N ASP A 24 2.84 -4.35 -3.77
CA ASP A 24 2.51 -2.93 -3.85
C ASP A 24 1.64 -2.46 -2.67
N HIS A 25 0.66 -3.27 -2.25
CA HIS A 25 -0.17 -3.00 -1.07
C HIS A 25 0.62 -3.12 0.22
N ILE A 26 1.44 -4.17 0.33
CA ILE A 26 2.32 -4.35 1.49
C ILE A 26 3.25 -3.13 1.62
N ALA A 27 3.90 -2.72 0.54
CA ALA A 27 4.81 -1.58 0.59
C ALA A 27 4.09 -0.26 0.91
N ALA A 28 2.92 0.00 0.33
CA ALA A 28 2.14 1.21 0.60
C ALA A 28 1.62 1.27 2.05
N ILE A 29 1.05 0.17 2.55
CA ILE A 29 0.55 0.09 3.92
C ILE A 29 1.68 0.16 4.93
N THR A 30 2.81 -0.51 4.66
CA THR A 30 3.99 -0.42 5.52
C THR A 30 4.56 0.99 5.56
N ASP A 31 4.60 1.71 4.45
CA ASP A 31 5.02 3.11 4.44
C ASP A 31 4.08 3.99 5.27
N ILE A 32 2.77 3.91 5.03
CA ILE A 32 1.74 4.66 5.79
C ILE A 32 1.88 4.37 7.30
N THR A 33 1.91 3.10 7.69
CA THR A 33 1.98 2.71 9.11
C THR A 33 3.32 3.09 9.77
N SER A 34 4.43 3.10 9.02
CA SER A 34 5.75 3.49 9.54
C SER A 34 5.90 4.99 9.78
N THR A 35 5.29 5.83 8.95
CA THR A 35 5.35 7.30 9.12
C THR A 35 4.58 7.78 10.36
N THR A 36 3.54 7.06 10.77
CA THR A 36 2.79 7.34 12.00
C THR A 36 3.55 6.99 13.28
N THR A 37 4.37 5.94 13.28
CA THR A 37 5.20 5.57 14.44
C THR A 37 6.45 6.45 14.57
N ALA A 38 7.00 6.94 13.46
CA ALA A 38 8.20 7.78 13.47
C ALA A 38 7.95 9.25 13.83
N GLY A 39 6.69 9.73 13.78
CA GLY A 39 6.35 11.15 13.90
C GLY A 39 6.52 11.79 15.29
N HIS A 40 6.74 11.00 16.34
CA HIS A 40 6.74 11.52 17.72
C HIS A 40 7.98 11.18 18.55
N THR A 41 8.97 10.48 17.99
CA THR A 41 10.25 10.20 18.66
C THR A 41 11.23 11.36 18.66
N GLU A 42 10.99 12.43 17.90
CA GLU A 42 11.91 13.58 17.81
C GLU A 42 11.68 14.66 18.89
N VAL A 43 10.63 14.55 19.71
CA VAL A 43 10.46 15.44 20.86
C VAL A 43 10.23 14.63 22.12
N ASP A 44 11.28 13.93 22.53
CA ASP A 44 11.41 13.42 23.89
C ASP A 44 11.63 14.62 24.82
N VAL A 45 10.56 15.40 25.08
CA VAL A 45 10.58 16.41 26.14
C VAL A 45 10.63 15.62 27.45
N PRO A 46 11.75 15.63 28.20
CA PRO A 46 11.80 14.92 29.46
C PRO A 46 10.65 15.41 30.33
N ALA A 47 9.97 14.50 31.04
CA ALA A 47 9.00 14.87 32.06
C ALA A 47 9.74 15.67 33.15
N GLY A 48 9.76 17.00 33.01
CA GLY A 48 10.62 17.91 33.77
C GLY A 48 11.37 18.97 32.95
N ALA A 49 11.23 19.02 31.62
CA ALA A 49 11.75 20.15 30.85
C ALA A 49 11.09 21.44 31.36
N PRO A 50 11.88 22.47 31.71
CA PRO A 50 11.34 23.71 32.24
C PRO A 50 10.44 24.35 31.17
N VAL A 51 9.15 24.36 31.43
CA VAL A 51 8.20 25.18 30.68
C VAL A 51 8.61 26.62 30.98
N THR A 52 9.17 27.33 30.01
CA THR A 52 9.43 28.76 30.16
C THR A 52 8.07 29.43 30.39
N PRO A 53 7.79 29.96 31.59
CA PRO A 53 6.50 30.56 31.85
C PRO A 53 6.40 31.81 31.00
N HIS A 54 5.43 31.86 30.09
CA HIS A 54 4.99 33.14 29.56
C HIS A 54 4.44 33.95 30.74
N GLY A 55 4.95 35.17 30.90
CA GLY A 55 4.80 35.96 32.12
C GLY A 55 3.34 36.21 32.48
N HIS A 56 2.91 35.64 33.60
CA HIS A 56 1.73 36.07 34.34
C HIS A 56 2.18 36.92 35.53
N GLU A 57 1.43 37.99 35.80
CA GLU A 57 1.79 39.02 36.78
C GLU A 57 2.04 38.45 38.19
N PRO A 58 2.94 39.05 38.99
CA PRO A 58 3.29 38.58 40.35
C PRO A 58 2.13 38.48 41.36
N ALA A 59 0.95 39.00 41.01
CA ALA A 59 -0.22 39.04 41.90
C ALA A 59 -1.01 37.72 41.98
N GLU A 60 -0.86 36.82 41.00
CA GLU A 60 -1.61 35.54 40.98
C GLU A 60 -0.90 34.38 41.72
N MET A 61 0.30 34.61 42.28
CA MET A 61 1.05 33.60 43.04
C MET A 61 0.60 33.49 44.50
N ARG A 62 -0.69 33.20 44.73
CA ARG A 62 -1.16 32.73 46.05
C ARG A 62 -1.81 31.36 45.95
N GLY A 63 -0.98 30.35 46.25
CA GLY A 63 -1.41 29.24 47.10
C GLY A 63 -2.02 28.04 46.40
N HIS A 64 -1.23 27.27 45.66
CA HIS A 64 -1.47 25.83 45.52
C HIS A 64 -0.14 25.06 45.58
N VAL A 65 0.07 24.32 46.67
CA VAL A 65 1.19 23.38 46.81
C VAL A 65 0.78 22.08 46.15
N HIS A 66 1.18 21.87 44.89
CA HIS A 66 1.00 20.58 44.23
C HIS A 66 2.06 19.59 44.74
N ARG A 67 1.66 18.69 45.63
CA ARG A 67 2.46 17.51 46.00
C ARG A 67 2.29 16.47 44.89
N HIS A 68 3.26 16.37 43.98
CA HIS A 68 3.33 15.27 43.04
C HIS A 68 3.83 14.01 43.76
N GLN A 69 2.90 13.12 44.13
CA GLN A 69 3.24 11.71 44.36
C GLN A 69 3.47 11.07 42.99
N VAL A 70 4.73 10.78 42.66
CA VAL A 70 5.08 10.01 41.47
C VAL A 70 4.88 8.53 41.81
N GLU A 71 3.68 8.02 41.56
CA GLU A 71 3.39 6.59 41.55
C GLU A 71 4.12 5.94 40.36
N PRO A 72 4.98 4.91 40.57
CA PRO A 72 5.73 4.25 39.49
C PRO A 72 4.85 3.63 38.39
N SER A 73 3.56 3.41 38.67
CA SER A 73 2.59 2.77 37.76
C SER A 73 2.00 3.71 36.70
N ALA A 74 2.10 5.04 36.88
CA ALA A 74 1.49 5.99 35.95
C ALA A 74 2.25 6.07 34.61
N MET A 75 3.59 5.96 34.62
CA MET A 75 4.37 6.01 33.39
C MET A 75 4.08 4.85 32.43
N HIS A 76 3.82 3.65 32.96
CA HIS A 76 3.50 2.48 32.14
C HIS A 76 2.12 2.59 31.46
N SER A 77 1.10 3.11 32.16
CA SER A 77 -0.24 3.26 31.59
C SER A 77 -0.32 4.37 30.52
N PHE A 78 0.46 5.45 30.69
CA PHE A 78 0.58 6.49 29.65
C PHE A 78 1.35 6.02 28.41
N GLY A 79 2.36 5.16 28.58
CA GLY A 79 3.08 4.56 27.45
C GLY A 79 2.23 3.57 26.64
N GLU A 80 1.48 2.71 27.33
CA GLU A 80 0.61 1.71 26.70
C GLU A 80 -0.57 2.35 25.95
N SER A 81 -1.14 3.44 26.49
CA SER A 81 -2.21 4.19 25.83
C SER A 81 -1.73 4.99 24.60
N ARG A 82 -0.51 5.54 24.63
CA ARG A 82 0.09 6.23 23.47
C ARG A 82 0.41 5.26 22.33
N PHE A 83 1.04 4.14 22.64
CA PHE A 83 1.34 3.09 21.66
C PHE A 83 0.05 2.54 21.02
N ALA A 84 -0.97 2.26 21.83
CA ALA A 84 -2.27 1.84 21.32
C ALA A 84 -2.95 2.91 20.45
N HIS A 85 -2.78 4.19 20.77
CA HIS A 85 -3.30 5.29 19.96
C HIS A 85 -2.60 5.40 18.60
N GLU A 86 -1.27 5.31 18.59
CA GLU A 86 -0.46 5.32 17.37
C GLU A 86 -0.79 4.12 16.47
N GLN A 87 -0.92 2.92 17.04
CA GLN A 87 -1.35 1.74 16.30
C GLN A 87 -2.73 1.91 15.68
N ARG A 88 -3.72 2.38 16.44
CA ARG A 88 -5.07 2.62 15.93
C ARG A 88 -5.07 3.67 14.83
N HIS A 89 -4.27 4.71 14.96
CA HIS A 89 -4.14 5.75 13.96
C HIS A 89 -3.50 5.23 12.67
N ALA A 90 -2.41 4.47 12.79
CA ALA A 90 -1.73 3.81 11.67
C ALA A 90 -2.66 2.83 10.92
N ILE A 91 -3.37 1.98 11.66
CA ILE A 91 -4.37 1.05 11.09
C ILE A 91 -5.50 1.84 10.41
N GLY A 92 -5.95 2.95 11.02
CA GLY A 92 -6.98 3.81 10.46
C GLY A 92 -6.59 4.43 9.12
N LEU A 93 -5.37 4.97 9.01
CA LEU A 93 -4.85 5.54 7.76
C LEU A 93 -4.66 4.47 6.68
N ALA A 94 -4.11 3.31 7.03
CA ALA A 94 -3.97 2.19 6.11
C ALA A 94 -5.33 1.66 5.62
N SER A 95 -6.33 1.63 6.50
CA SER A 95 -7.71 1.28 6.15
C SER A 95 -8.34 2.31 5.20
N LEU A 96 -8.09 3.61 5.40
CA LEU A 96 -8.53 4.65 4.47
C LEU A 96 -7.88 4.51 3.09
N TYR A 97 -6.61 4.15 3.03
CA TYR A 97 -5.95 3.77 1.77
C TYR A 97 -6.67 2.59 1.11
N ALA A 98 -6.91 1.50 1.84
CA ALA A 98 -7.58 0.31 1.30
C ALA A 98 -9.01 0.63 0.82
N LEU A 99 -9.75 1.50 1.51
CA LEU A 99 -11.07 1.97 1.10
C LEU A 99 -11.03 2.84 -0.15
N GLY A 100 -10.06 3.76 -0.26
CA GLY A 100 -9.85 4.55 -1.47
C GLY A 100 -9.59 3.66 -2.67
N HIS A 101 -8.73 2.66 -2.47
CA HIS A 101 -8.43 1.65 -3.47
C HIS A 101 -9.68 0.83 -3.87
N ALA A 102 -10.38 0.26 -2.91
CA ALA A 102 -11.60 -0.51 -3.12
C ALA A 102 -12.69 0.31 -3.85
N SER A 103 -12.81 1.61 -3.55
CA SER A 103 -13.81 2.47 -4.19
C SER A 103 -13.62 2.58 -5.71
N VAL A 104 -12.35 2.69 -6.15
CA VAL A 104 -12.03 2.75 -7.58
C VAL A 104 -12.24 1.39 -8.24
N VAL A 105 -11.85 0.29 -7.57
CA VAL A 105 -12.11 -1.07 -8.07
C VAL A 105 -13.62 -1.30 -8.27
N VAL A 106 -14.45 -0.90 -7.30
CA VAL A 106 -15.90 -1.01 -7.42
C VAL A 106 -16.41 -0.14 -8.57
N ALA A 107 -15.96 1.11 -8.67
CA ALA A 107 -16.43 2.03 -9.71
C ALA A 107 -16.08 1.52 -11.12
N LEU A 108 -14.83 1.11 -11.35
CA LEU A 108 -14.36 0.58 -12.63
C LEU A 108 -15.00 -0.78 -12.94
N GLY A 109 -15.15 -1.66 -11.94
CA GLY A 109 -15.81 -2.95 -12.11
C GLY A 109 -17.29 -2.83 -12.47
N VAL A 110 -18.02 -1.95 -11.79
CA VAL A 110 -19.42 -1.64 -12.14
C VAL A 110 -19.50 -1.02 -13.53
N LEU A 111 -18.61 -0.08 -13.87
CA LEU A 111 -18.57 0.50 -15.21
C LEU A 111 -18.34 -0.57 -16.29
N ALA A 112 -17.41 -1.51 -16.06
CA ALA A 112 -17.15 -2.61 -16.98
C ALA A 112 -18.37 -3.53 -17.16
N LEU A 113 -19.09 -3.83 -16.07
CA LEU A 113 -20.35 -4.59 -16.11
C LEU A 113 -21.46 -3.85 -16.87
N LEU A 114 -21.56 -2.52 -16.71
CA LEU A 114 -22.56 -1.69 -17.39
C LEU A 114 -22.28 -1.56 -18.90
N VAL A 115 -21.01 -1.43 -19.27
CA VAL A 115 -20.58 -1.33 -20.67
C VAL A 115 -20.58 -2.71 -21.36
N GLY A 116 -20.72 -3.80 -20.59
CA GLY A 116 -20.65 -5.17 -21.11
C GLY A 116 -19.32 -5.43 -21.81
N ALA A 117 -18.23 -4.94 -21.21
CA ALA A 117 -16.96 -4.65 -21.87
C ALA A 117 -16.48 -5.76 -22.81
N ILE A 118 -16.81 -5.64 -24.09
CA ILE A 118 -16.13 -6.33 -25.19
C ILE A 118 -14.98 -5.41 -25.58
N LEU A 119 -13.78 -5.68 -25.08
CA LEU A 119 -12.59 -5.01 -25.60
C LEU A 119 -12.45 -5.39 -27.08
N PRO A 120 -12.33 -4.41 -28.00
CA PRO A 120 -11.97 -4.71 -29.37
C PRO A 120 -10.71 -5.57 -29.42
N LYS A 121 -10.69 -6.62 -30.25
CA LYS A 121 -9.59 -7.59 -30.34
C LYS A 121 -8.20 -6.98 -30.62
N TRP A 122 -8.14 -5.73 -31.07
CA TRP A 122 -6.88 -5.01 -31.29
C TRP A 122 -6.30 -4.40 -30.01
N ILE A 123 -7.09 -4.28 -28.93
CA ILE A 123 -6.65 -3.73 -27.64
C ILE A 123 -5.83 -4.76 -26.87
N ASP A 124 -6.25 -6.03 -26.86
CA ASP A 124 -5.56 -7.12 -26.14
C ASP A 124 -4.04 -7.17 -26.43
N PRO A 125 -3.57 -7.19 -27.70
CA PRO A 125 -2.13 -7.22 -27.99
C PRO A 125 -1.41 -5.92 -27.64
N ILE A 126 -2.10 -4.78 -27.54
CA ILE A 126 -1.50 -3.52 -27.07
C ILE A 126 -1.35 -3.57 -25.56
N LEU A 127 -2.41 -3.95 -24.85
CA LEU A 127 -2.42 -4.06 -23.40
C LEU A 127 -1.37 -5.07 -22.93
N GLU A 128 -1.27 -6.23 -23.61
CA GLU A 128 -0.25 -7.24 -23.34
C GLU A 128 1.17 -6.64 -23.43
N LYS A 129 1.49 -5.92 -24.50
CA LYS A 129 2.81 -5.28 -24.68
C LYS A 129 3.08 -4.19 -23.65
N VAL A 130 2.08 -3.37 -23.32
CA VAL A 130 2.21 -2.31 -22.31
C VAL A 130 2.47 -2.93 -20.94
N VAL A 131 1.68 -3.93 -20.53
CA VAL A 131 1.88 -4.68 -19.29
C VAL A 131 3.28 -5.31 -19.29
N GLY A 132 3.67 -5.97 -20.39
CA GLY A 132 4.99 -6.56 -20.54
C GLY A 132 6.13 -5.55 -20.36
N ALA A 133 6.05 -4.39 -20.99
CA ALA A 133 7.02 -3.31 -20.85
C ALA A 133 7.13 -2.82 -19.41
N THR A 134 6.00 -2.62 -18.72
CA THR A 134 6.02 -2.21 -17.31
C THR A 134 6.65 -3.28 -16.41
N LEU A 135 6.36 -4.57 -16.64
CA LEU A 135 6.94 -5.69 -15.90
C LEU A 135 8.46 -5.80 -16.10
N VAL A 136 8.96 -5.57 -17.31
CA VAL A 136 10.41 -5.53 -17.59
C VAL A 136 11.08 -4.38 -16.84
N LEU A 137 10.55 -3.16 -16.98
CA LEU A 137 11.12 -1.98 -16.32
C LEU A 137 11.18 -2.14 -14.80
N LEU A 138 10.09 -2.63 -14.22
CA LEU A 138 9.97 -2.75 -12.76
C LEU A 138 10.74 -3.97 -12.24
N GLY A 139 10.77 -5.07 -12.98
CA GLY A 139 11.63 -6.22 -12.69
C GLY A 139 13.12 -5.84 -12.71
N ALA A 140 13.56 -5.10 -13.72
CA ALA A 140 14.94 -4.59 -13.81
C ALA A 140 15.29 -3.65 -12.66
N TRP A 141 14.37 -2.74 -12.29
CA TRP A 141 14.55 -1.84 -11.15
C TRP A 141 14.68 -2.59 -9.81
N VAL A 142 13.85 -3.60 -9.58
CA VAL A 142 13.92 -4.44 -8.37
C VAL A 142 15.23 -5.24 -8.32
N LEU A 143 15.66 -5.82 -9.44
CA LEU A 143 16.95 -6.52 -9.50
C LEU A 143 18.12 -5.55 -9.26
N TYR A 144 18.06 -4.34 -9.82
CA TYR A 144 19.04 -3.29 -9.55
C TYR A 144 19.08 -2.93 -8.05
N SER A 145 17.93 -2.77 -7.40
CA SER A 145 17.89 -2.43 -5.96
C SER A 145 18.43 -3.56 -5.08
N VAL A 146 18.16 -4.83 -5.43
CA VAL A 146 18.75 -6.01 -4.78
C VAL A 146 20.28 -6.02 -4.95
N VAL A 147 20.79 -5.75 -6.16
CA VAL A 147 22.24 -5.71 -6.41
C VAL A 147 22.90 -4.58 -5.64
N GLN A 148 22.28 -3.40 -5.57
CA GLN A 148 22.84 -2.28 -4.81
C GLN A 148 22.85 -2.55 -3.30
N TYR A 149 21.80 -3.17 -2.78
CA TYR A 149 21.75 -3.63 -1.40
C TYR A 149 22.85 -4.67 -1.12
N ALA A 150 23.03 -5.67 -1.99
CA ALA A 150 24.07 -6.69 -1.85
C ALA A 150 25.49 -6.10 -1.88
N ARG A 151 25.68 -4.97 -2.57
CA ARG A 151 26.94 -4.20 -2.61
C ARG A 151 27.15 -3.29 -1.39
N GLY A 152 26.28 -3.36 -0.39
CA GLY A 152 26.36 -2.54 0.84
C GLY A 152 26.00 -1.07 0.63
N ARG A 153 25.39 -0.70 -0.51
CA ARG A 153 24.97 0.67 -0.80
C ARG A 153 23.51 0.89 -0.40
N GLY A 154 23.30 1.09 0.91
CA GLY A 154 22.02 1.53 1.47
C GLY A 154 21.17 0.41 2.11
N GLU A 155 20.03 0.80 2.67
CA GLU A 155 19.05 -0.12 3.24
C GLU A 155 18.06 -0.56 2.16
N PHE A 156 17.81 -1.86 2.03
CA PHE A 156 16.72 -2.35 1.18
C PHE A 156 15.38 -1.96 1.81
N ARG A 157 14.78 -0.89 1.30
CA ARG A 157 13.44 -0.45 1.67
C ARG A 157 12.47 -0.91 0.58
N MET A 158 11.43 -1.62 1.00
CA MET A 158 10.29 -1.90 0.12
C MET A 158 9.59 -0.58 -0.17
N ARG A 159 9.47 -0.24 -1.46
CA ARG A 159 8.72 0.93 -1.92
C ARG A 159 7.66 0.46 -2.89
N SER A 160 6.44 0.99 -2.77
CA SER A 160 5.39 0.84 -3.78
C SER A 160 5.83 1.52 -5.07
N ARG A 161 5.43 0.94 -6.21
CA ARG A 161 5.70 1.46 -7.55
C ARG A 161 5.18 2.88 -7.72
N TRP A 162 4.02 3.21 -7.15
CA TRP A 162 3.46 4.56 -7.17
C TRP A 162 4.24 5.54 -6.30
N MET A 163 4.77 5.10 -5.16
CA MET A 163 5.62 5.96 -4.34
C MET A 163 6.91 6.32 -5.06
N LEU A 164 7.51 5.39 -5.82
CA LEU A 164 8.66 5.69 -6.68
C LEU A 164 8.31 6.74 -7.74
N VAL A 165 7.14 6.64 -8.38
CA VAL A 165 6.68 7.62 -9.37
C VAL A 165 6.44 8.98 -8.70
N PHE A 166 5.80 9.01 -7.54
CA PHE A 166 5.56 10.25 -6.78
C PHE A 166 6.84 10.90 -6.30
N ASP A 167 7.83 10.12 -5.85
CA ASP A 167 9.15 10.61 -5.46
C ASP A 167 9.84 11.28 -6.67
N VAL A 168 9.85 10.60 -7.83
CA VAL A 168 10.44 11.17 -9.06
C VAL A 168 9.70 12.43 -9.51
N ALA A 169 8.38 12.43 -9.45
CA ALA A 169 7.57 13.59 -9.83
C ALA A 169 7.79 14.77 -8.87
N ARG A 170 7.89 14.50 -7.56
CA ARG A 170 8.19 15.50 -6.53
C ARG A 170 9.61 16.03 -6.71
N ASP A 171 10.61 15.18 -6.85
CA ASP A 171 11.99 15.58 -7.11
C ASP A 171 12.12 16.42 -8.38
N ALA A 172 11.37 16.06 -9.43
CA ALA A 172 11.33 16.84 -10.67
C ALA A 172 10.67 18.21 -10.43
N TRP A 173 9.55 18.24 -9.71
CA TRP A 173 8.85 19.47 -9.35
C TRP A 173 9.70 20.38 -8.46
N ASP A 174 10.38 19.83 -7.45
CA ASP A 174 11.27 20.56 -6.55
C ASP A 174 12.47 21.13 -7.30
N ARG A 175 13.05 20.38 -8.26
CA ARG A 175 14.09 20.91 -9.16
C ARG A 175 13.57 22.04 -10.05
N VAL A 176 12.34 21.95 -10.53
CA VAL A 176 11.71 23.02 -11.32
C VAL A 176 11.44 24.24 -10.43
N GLN A 177 10.90 24.03 -9.24
CA GLN A 177 10.57 25.08 -8.29
C GLN A 177 11.83 25.78 -7.77
N ALA A 178 12.91 25.03 -7.49
CA ALA A 178 14.22 25.58 -7.13
C ALA A 178 14.83 26.42 -8.27
N ARG A 179 14.63 26.05 -9.54
CA ARG A 179 15.04 26.86 -10.69
C ARG A 179 14.22 28.15 -10.85
N ILE A 180 12.96 28.15 -10.43
CA ILE A 180 12.08 29.32 -10.55
C ILE A 180 12.24 30.27 -9.35
N HIS A 181 12.39 29.74 -8.14
CA HIS A 181 12.35 30.51 -6.89
C HIS A 181 13.72 30.67 -6.20
N GLY A 182 14.77 30.04 -6.72
CA GLY A 182 16.16 30.30 -6.31
C GLY A 182 16.54 29.87 -4.89
N HIS A 183 15.66 29.18 -4.14
CA HIS A 183 15.95 28.67 -2.81
C HIS A 183 15.71 27.15 -2.77
N GLU A 184 16.68 26.40 -2.25
CA GLU A 184 16.53 24.98 -1.97
C GLU A 184 15.53 24.82 -0.81
N HIS A 185 14.36 24.26 -1.09
CA HIS A 185 13.50 23.75 -0.03
C HIS A 185 14.09 22.42 0.46
N THR A 186 14.89 22.45 1.53
CA THR A 186 15.20 21.22 2.27
C THR A 186 13.90 20.68 2.86
N PRO A 187 13.40 19.51 2.44
CA PRO A 187 12.16 18.98 2.97
C PRO A 187 12.32 18.74 4.46
N SER A 188 11.57 19.45 5.30
CA SER A 188 11.48 19.13 6.72
C SER A 188 10.82 17.75 6.85
N ALA A 189 11.34 16.86 7.70
CA ALA A 189 10.83 15.50 7.91
C ALA A 189 9.29 15.41 8.18
N HIS A 190 8.67 16.52 8.60
CA HIS A 190 7.23 16.67 8.79
C HIS A 190 6.37 16.64 7.50
N SER A 191 6.92 16.83 6.29
CA SER A 191 6.14 16.86 5.05
C SER A 191 5.74 15.49 4.48
N THR A 192 6.14 14.40 5.14
CA THR A 192 5.92 13.01 4.68
C THR A 192 4.81 12.30 5.46
N GLN A 193 4.11 12.98 6.38
CA GLN A 193 3.03 12.36 7.14
C GLN A 193 1.75 12.25 6.31
N TYR A 194 1.20 11.03 6.21
CA TYR A 194 -0.07 10.79 5.54
C TYR A 194 -1.24 11.30 6.39
N GLY A 195 -1.95 12.32 5.89
CA GLY A 195 -3.27 12.66 6.43
C GLY A 195 -4.36 11.70 5.92
N PRO A 196 -5.55 11.66 6.56
CA PRO A 196 -6.67 10.82 6.14
C PRO A 196 -7.05 10.98 4.65
N ARG A 197 -7.06 12.23 4.16
CA ARG A 197 -7.36 12.55 2.76
C ARG A 197 -6.27 12.06 1.81
N THR A 198 -5.01 12.21 2.21
CA THR A 198 -3.86 11.74 1.42
C THR A 198 -3.86 10.22 1.33
N ALA A 199 -4.07 9.51 2.45
CA ALA A 199 -4.13 8.05 2.46
C ALA A 199 -5.24 7.52 1.53
N PHE A 200 -6.45 8.05 1.64
CA PHE A 200 -7.57 7.70 0.76
C PHE A 200 -7.27 8.03 -0.71
N GLY A 201 -6.73 9.22 -1.00
CA GLY A 201 -6.37 9.65 -2.35
C GLY A 201 -5.29 8.78 -3.00
N VAL A 202 -4.26 8.42 -2.24
CA VAL A 202 -3.21 7.49 -2.68
C VAL A 202 -3.82 6.12 -2.98
N GLY A 203 -4.74 5.64 -2.14
CA GLY A 203 -5.52 4.42 -2.39
C GLY A 203 -6.29 4.47 -3.71
N MET A 204 -7.01 5.57 -3.97
CA MET A 204 -7.72 5.74 -5.24
C MET A 204 -6.77 5.67 -6.44
N ILE A 205 -5.66 6.43 -6.41
CA ILE A 205 -4.68 6.44 -7.52
C ILE A 205 -4.12 5.04 -7.74
N HIS A 206 -3.83 4.32 -6.65
CA HIS A 206 -3.38 2.94 -6.71
C HIS A 206 -4.39 2.05 -7.46
N GLY A 207 -5.68 2.18 -7.14
CA GLY A 207 -6.77 1.43 -7.77
C GLY A 207 -7.02 1.75 -9.24
N VAL A 208 -6.52 2.88 -9.76
CA VAL A 208 -6.65 3.25 -11.18
C VAL A 208 -5.65 2.52 -12.07
N GLY A 209 -4.40 2.31 -11.61
CA GLY A 209 -3.30 2.01 -12.55
C GLY A 209 -2.21 1.03 -12.12
N ALA A 210 -2.17 0.53 -10.88
CA ALA A 210 -1.19 -0.52 -10.51
C ALA A 210 -1.64 -1.96 -10.85
N GLU A 211 -2.95 -2.16 -11.03
CA GLU A 211 -3.57 -3.48 -10.87
C GLU A 211 -4.25 -4.01 -12.12
N THR A 212 -3.97 -3.40 -13.28
CA THR A 212 -4.63 -3.73 -14.55
C THR A 212 -4.56 -5.24 -14.89
N GLY A 213 -3.55 -5.96 -14.39
CA GLY A 213 -3.43 -7.42 -14.51
C GLY A 213 -4.38 -8.22 -13.62
N SER A 214 -4.51 -7.89 -12.33
CA SER A 214 -5.44 -8.59 -11.43
C SER A 214 -6.90 -8.15 -11.64
N GLN A 215 -7.12 -6.92 -12.09
CA GLN A 215 -8.43 -6.46 -12.60
C GLN A 215 -8.82 -7.22 -13.87
N ALA A 216 -7.88 -7.55 -14.76
CA ALA A 216 -8.15 -8.44 -15.89
C ALA A 216 -8.53 -9.87 -15.44
N LEU A 217 -7.88 -10.41 -14.40
CA LEU A 217 -8.25 -11.69 -13.78
C LEU A 217 -9.64 -11.65 -13.13
N LEU A 218 -10.00 -10.54 -12.46
CA LEU A 218 -11.36 -10.33 -11.95
C LEU A 218 -12.37 -10.28 -13.10
N LEU A 219 -12.13 -9.48 -14.13
CA LEU A 219 -13.02 -9.38 -15.29
C LEU A 219 -13.15 -10.71 -16.04
N ALA A 220 -12.07 -11.51 -16.12
CA ALA A 220 -12.10 -12.87 -16.67
C ALA A 220 -12.91 -13.84 -15.78
N GLY A 221 -12.77 -13.76 -14.46
CA GLY A 221 -13.54 -14.56 -13.51
C GLY A 221 -15.04 -14.22 -13.46
N VAL A 222 -15.40 -13.01 -13.89
CA VAL A 222 -16.80 -12.54 -14.00
C VAL A 222 -17.26 -12.51 -15.48
N ALA A 223 -16.45 -13.03 -16.42
CA ALA A 223 -16.78 -13.01 -17.84
C ALA A 223 -18.10 -13.76 -18.09
N GLY A 224 -19.03 -13.08 -18.76
CA GLY A 224 -20.39 -13.61 -19.00
C GLY A 224 -21.38 -13.40 -17.85
N VAL A 225 -20.95 -12.88 -16.69
CA VAL A 225 -21.86 -12.50 -15.61
C VAL A 225 -22.26 -11.03 -15.74
N THR A 226 -23.56 -10.76 -15.81
CA THR A 226 -24.12 -9.41 -15.97
C THR A 226 -25.05 -9.04 -14.81
N GLY A 227 -25.30 -7.74 -14.64
CA GLY A 227 -26.30 -7.24 -13.69
C GLY A 227 -25.92 -7.46 -12.22
N VAL A 228 -26.92 -7.70 -11.36
CA VAL A 228 -26.75 -7.77 -9.90
C VAL A 228 -25.76 -8.87 -9.48
N THR A 229 -25.76 -10.02 -10.16
CA THR A 229 -24.83 -11.12 -9.85
C THR A 229 -23.38 -10.70 -10.02
N GLY A 230 -23.05 -9.95 -11.08
CA GLY A 230 -21.69 -9.44 -11.30
C GLY A 230 -21.27 -8.46 -10.19
N VAL A 231 -22.19 -7.62 -9.72
CA VAL A 231 -21.95 -6.70 -8.60
C VAL A 231 -21.69 -7.47 -7.30
N VAL A 232 -22.46 -8.52 -7.00
CA VAL A 232 -22.25 -9.35 -5.80
C VAL A 232 -20.89 -10.05 -5.83
N ILE A 233 -20.48 -10.56 -6.99
CA ILE A 233 -19.17 -11.20 -7.19
C ILE A 233 -18.03 -10.18 -7.03
N LEU A 234 -18.17 -8.97 -7.59
CA LEU A 234 -17.23 -7.85 -7.40
C LEU A 234 -17.10 -7.46 -5.91
N LEU A 235 -18.21 -7.38 -5.18
CA LEU A 235 -18.19 -7.08 -3.74
C LEU A 235 -17.52 -8.19 -2.94
N ALA A 236 -17.68 -9.46 -3.33
CA ALA A 236 -16.98 -10.58 -2.69
C ALA A 236 -15.45 -10.45 -2.83
N PHE A 237 -14.96 -10.04 -4.01
CA PHE A 237 -13.54 -9.70 -4.20
C PHE A 237 -13.10 -8.55 -3.28
N VAL A 238 -13.88 -7.47 -3.21
CA VAL A 238 -13.57 -6.31 -2.36
C VAL A 238 -13.49 -6.70 -0.88
N VAL A 239 -14.34 -7.62 -0.41
CA VAL A 239 -14.26 -8.14 0.96
C VAL A 239 -12.90 -8.82 1.21
N GLY A 240 -12.47 -9.72 0.32
CA GLY A 240 -11.17 -10.36 0.43
C GLY A 240 -10.01 -9.35 0.45
N LEU A 241 -10.10 -8.33 -0.43
CA LEU A 241 -9.14 -7.24 -0.51
C LEU A 241 -9.05 -6.44 0.80
N LEU A 242 -10.19 -6.06 1.37
CA LEU A 242 -10.22 -5.28 2.60
C LEU A 242 -9.70 -6.09 3.80
N ILE A 243 -10.01 -7.39 3.86
CA ILE A 243 -9.52 -8.29 4.90
C ILE A 243 -7.99 -8.39 4.86
N SER A 244 -7.41 -8.69 3.69
CA SER A 244 -5.96 -8.82 3.52
C SER A 244 -5.22 -7.52 3.81
N ASN A 245 -5.69 -6.38 3.29
CA ASN A 245 -5.08 -5.07 3.57
C ASN A 245 -5.17 -4.69 5.05
N THR A 246 -6.29 -4.97 5.71
CA THR A 246 -6.42 -4.72 7.16
C THR A 246 -5.46 -5.61 7.96
N LEU A 247 -5.29 -6.88 7.56
CA LEU A 247 -4.35 -7.80 8.19
C LEU A 247 -2.90 -7.29 8.04
N VAL A 248 -2.51 -6.87 6.83
CA VAL A 248 -1.19 -6.27 6.58
C VAL A 248 -1.01 -5.01 7.44
N ALA A 249 -2.03 -4.15 7.56
CA ALA A 249 -1.98 -2.95 8.38
C ALA A 249 -1.76 -3.26 9.86
N VAL A 250 -2.45 -4.25 10.42
CA VAL A 250 -2.29 -4.68 11.81
C VAL A 250 -0.90 -5.27 12.05
N VAL A 251 -0.41 -6.14 11.15
CA VAL A 251 0.91 -6.75 11.26
C VAL A 251 2.02 -5.70 11.11
N SER A 252 1.82 -4.69 10.25
CA SER A 252 2.78 -3.60 10.07
C SER A 252 2.80 -2.64 11.26
N ALA A 253 1.62 -2.21 11.73
CA ALA A 253 1.49 -1.29 12.88
C ALA A 253 1.96 -1.91 14.21
N SER A 254 1.92 -3.24 14.35
CA SER A 254 2.46 -3.94 15.52
C SER A 254 4.00 -4.02 15.56
N GLY A 255 4.70 -3.53 14.53
CA GLY A 255 6.16 -3.57 14.44
C GLY A 255 6.71 -4.95 14.08
N PHE A 256 5.85 -5.95 13.83
CA PHE A 256 6.26 -7.31 13.47
C PHE A 256 6.99 -7.37 12.11
N ILE A 257 6.64 -6.48 11.19
CA ILE A 257 7.34 -6.27 9.90
C ILE A 257 8.65 -5.50 10.05
N GLY A 258 8.85 -4.76 11.15
CA GLY A 258 10.08 -4.01 11.45
C GLY A 258 11.24 -4.86 11.96
N ALA A 259 11.04 -6.15 12.18
CA ALA A 259 12.09 -7.03 12.70
C ALA A 259 13.13 -7.37 11.62
N GLN A 260 14.40 -6.99 11.86
CA GLN A 260 15.58 -7.31 11.03
C GLN A 260 15.68 -8.79 10.56
N ARG A 261 14.97 -9.73 11.21
CA ARG A 261 14.94 -11.16 10.86
C ARG A 261 14.37 -11.48 9.49
N LEU A 262 13.48 -10.66 8.92
CA LEU A 262 12.88 -10.95 7.61
C LEU A 262 13.62 -10.32 6.43
N ARG A 263 14.70 -9.57 6.66
CA ARG A 263 15.44 -8.83 5.62
C ARG A 263 15.94 -9.74 4.51
N THR A 264 16.48 -10.90 4.87
CA THR A 264 16.94 -11.91 3.90
C THR A 264 15.77 -12.46 3.08
N VAL A 265 14.65 -12.75 3.73
CA VAL A 265 13.43 -13.21 3.05
C VAL A 265 12.93 -12.15 2.08
N TYR A 266 12.93 -10.87 2.49
CA TYR A 266 12.48 -9.75 1.66
C TYR A 266 13.34 -9.57 0.42
N VAL A 267 14.66 -9.71 0.55
CA VAL A 267 15.59 -9.63 -0.57
C VAL A 267 15.45 -10.83 -1.50
N ILE A 268 15.29 -12.05 -0.96
CA ILE A 268 15.07 -13.25 -1.76
C ILE A 268 13.75 -13.15 -2.53
N VAL A 269 12.65 -12.81 -1.85
CA VAL A 269 11.33 -12.64 -2.48
C VAL A 269 11.38 -11.54 -3.53
N GLY A 270 12.01 -10.40 -3.21
CA GLY A 270 12.20 -9.30 -4.17
C GLY A 270 13.01 -9.73 -5.40
N ALA A 271 14.09 -10.49 -5.23
CA ALA A 271 14.90 -11.01 -6.33
C ALA A 271 14.10 -11.99 -7.21
N VAL A 272 13.38 -12.92 -6.59
CA VAL A 272 12.52 -13.89 -7.29
C VAL A 272 11.40 -13.17 -8.05
N ALA A 273 10.71 -12.23 -7.40
CA ALA A 273 9.66 -11.44 -8.02
C ALA A 273 10.19 -10.57 -9.16
N GLY A 274 11.34 -9.93 -8.99
CA GLY A 274 12.01 -9.15 -10.02
C GLY A 274 12.39 -9.99 -11.25
N LEU A 275 12.93 -11.19 -11.04
CA LEU A 275 13.26 -12.12 -12.12
C LEU A 275 12.01 -12.65 -12.84
N ALA A 276 10.99 -13.06 -12.08
CA ALA A 276 9.72 -13.52 -12.65
C ALA A 276 9.03 -12.41 -13.45
N SER A 277 9.00 -11.18 -12.93
CA SER A 277 8.48 -9.99 -13.62
C SER A 277 9.25 -9.74 -14.92
N LEU A 278 10.57 -9.85 -14.92
CA LEU A 278 11.38 -9.68 -16.12
C LEU A 278 11.04 -10.75 -17.18
N LEU A 279 10.93 -12.01 -16.76
CA LEU A 279 10.65 -13.15 -17.63
C LEU A 279 9.24 -13.07 -18.25
N ILE A 280 8.21 -12.86 -17.42
CA ILE A 280 6.82 -12.69 -17.88
C ILE A 280 6.71 -11.45 -18.77
N GLY A 281 7.39 -10.36 -18.39
CA GLY A 281 7.39 -9.12 -19.16
C GLY A 281 7.96 -9.30 -20.58
N VAL A 282 9.07 -10.04 -20.71
CA VAL A 282 9.66 -10.37 -22.02
C VAL A 282 8.72 -11.25 -22.85
N ILE A 283 8.05 -12.23 -22.24
CA ILE A 283 7.07 -13.09 -22.91
C ILE A 283 5.92 -12.26 -23.50
N PHE A 284 5.38 -11.32 -22.71
CA PHE A 284 4.28 -10.44 -23.12
C PHE A 284 4.68 -9.45 -24.24
N ILE A 285 5.87 -8.84 -24.15
CA ILE A 285 6.38 -7.95 -25.23
C ILE A 285 6.55 -8.74 -26.53
N SER A 286 6.95 -10.00 -26.43
CA SER A 286 7.18 -10.89 -27.56
C SER A 286 5.88 -11.46 -28.16
N GLY A 287 4.72 -11.21 -27.53
CA GLY A 287 3.42 -11.71 -28.00
C GLY A 287 3.21 -13.21 -27.80
N PHE A 288 3.93 -13.81 -26.84
CA PHE A 288 3.79 -15.22 -26.48
C PHE A 288 2.97 -15.42 -25.19
N GLY A 289 2.14 -14.45 -24.79
CA GLY A 289 1.32 -14.56 -23.58
C GLY A 289 0.42 -15.81 -23.55
N THR A 290 -0.06 -16.25 -24.72
CA THR A 290 -0.87 -17.47 -24.88
C THR A 290 -0.11 -18.78 -24.68
N ALA A 291 1.23 -18.75 -24.63
CA ALA A 291 2.06 -19.91 -24.33
C ALA A 291 2.26 -20.14 -22.82
N LEU A 292 1.81 -19.20 -21.98
CA LEU A 292 1.79 -19.41 -20.53
C LEU A 292 0.69 -20.42 -20.16
N PRO A 293 0.90 -21.22 -19.09
CA PRO A 293 -0.11 -22.15 -18.63
C PRO A 293 -1.41 -21.41 -18.33
N ASP A 294 -2.53 -21.93 -18.82
CA ASP A 294 -3.83 -21.45 -18.41
C ASP A 294 -4.01 -21.77 -16.92
N LEU A 295 -3.93 -20.74 -16.08
CA LEU A 295 -4.06 -20.89 -14.63
C LEU A 295 -5.48 -21.35 -14.25
N GLN A 296 -6.50 -21.06 -15.05
CA GLN A 296 -7.84 -21.59 -14.80
C GLN A 296 -7.88 -23.09 -15.05
N GLU A 297 -7.36 -23.56 -16.18
CA GLU A 297 -7.27 -25.00 -16.46
C GLU A 297 -6.41 -25.73 -15.41
N LEU A 298 -5.31 -25.11 -14.98
CA LEU A 298 -4.38 -25.70 -14.02
C LEU A 298 -4.94 -25.77 -12.58
N ILE A 299 -5.79 -24.80 -12.19
CA ILE A 299 -6.36 -24.71 -10.83
C ILE A 299 -7.74 -25.38 -10.75
N PHE A 300 -8.56 -25.28 -11.80
CA PHE A 300 -9.95 -25.71 -11.80
C PHE A 300 -10.23 -26.91 -12.72
N GLY A 301 -9.25 -27.35 -13.52
CA GLY A 301 -9.39 -28.45 -14.48
C GLY A 301 -9.89 -28.00 -15.86
N PRO A 302 -9.84 -28.88 -16.87
CA PRO A 302 -10.34 -28.57 -18.20
C PRO A 302 -11.86 -28.35 -18.17
N SER A 303 -12.31 -27.28 -18.85
CA SER A 303 -13.73 -26.95 -19.06
C SER A 303 -14.38 -27.80 -20.15
#